data_AF-A0A0Q3WY71-F1
#
_entry.id   AF-A0A0Q3WY71-F1
#
_cell.length_a   1.000
_cell.length_b   1.000
_cell.length_c   1.000
_cell.angle_alpha   90.00
_cell.angle_beta   90.00
_cell.angle_gamma   90.00
#
_symmetry.space_group_name_H-M   'P 1'
#
loop_
_entity.id
_entity.type
_entity.pdbx_description
1 polymer ?
#
loop_
_entity_poly.entity_id
_entity_poly.type
_entity_poly.pdbx_seq_one_letter_code
_entity_poly.pdbx_strand_id
1 'polypeptide(L)'
;MATDNPGCLGFLFRIFGITKSDKNKEEKFPYKLRDDFLSPSELSFFNILSQVIPNQFIICPKVSLQDIFFVNEKDKSSYYSYLNKISRKHVDFLICSAKTLQPVCGIELDDRSHGREDRVKRDEFVNQLFKTAKLSLIRFTNKKSYTLSEVEEKLHSIIFHHEATDIKETPIEEQFNMNQTPLCPKCQAPFVLRTVKSGSNKGKQFYGCTNFPRCREIAYINDDQIHTIK
;
A
#
# COMPACT_ATOMS: atom_id res chain seq x y z
N MET A 1 32.32 -16.37 14.41
CA MET A 1 31.65 -17.69 14.53
C MET A 1 30.20 -17.50 14.11
N ALA A 2 29.88 -17.78 12.85
CA ALA A 2 28.51 -17.72 12.35
C ALA A 2 27.86 -19.08 12.62
N THR A 3 26.73 -19.08 13.32
CA THR A 3 25.96 -20.29 13.63
C THR A 3 25.04 -20.60 12.46
N ASP A 4 25.49 -21.51 11.59
CA ASP A 4 24.65 -22.17 10.59
C ASP A 4 23.69 -23.13 11.30
N ASN A 5 22.40 -22.82 11.31
CA ASN A 5 21.36 -23.76 11.73
C ASN A 5 20.79 -24.46 10.48
N PRO A 6 21.15 -25.72 10.20
CA PRO A 6 20.54 -26.46 9.11
C PRO A 6 19.12 -26.87 9.53
N GLY A 7 18.11 -26.33 8.84
CA GLY A 7 16.73 -26.78 8.96
C GLY A 7 16.56 -28.25 8.55
N CYS A 8 15.50 -28.90 9.03
CA CYS A 8 15.30 -30.35 9.01
C CYS A 8 15.15 -31.02 7.63
N LEU A 9 15.27 -30.27 6.53
CA LEU A 9 15.29 -30.80 5.16
C LEU A 9 16.70 -31.22 4.70
N GLY A 10 17.76 -30.84 5.41
CA GLY A 10 19.14 -31.19 5.06
C GLY A 10 19.55 -32.64 5.37
N PHE A 11 18.74 -33.40 6.12
CA PHE A 11 19.13 -34.72 6.60
C PHE A 11 18.82 -35.85 5.60
N LEU A 12 17.84 -35.66 4.70
CA LEU A 12 17.44 -36.70 3.73
C LEU A 12 18.36 -36.80 2.51
N PHE A 13 19.14 -35.74 2.20
CA PHE A 13 20.01 -35.72 1.02
C PHE A 13 21.40 -36.35 1.25
N ARG A 14 21.69 -36.87 2.45
CA ARG A 14 23.04 -37.39 2.78
C ARG A 14 23.20 -38.90 2.61
N ILE A 15 22.14 -39.63 2.29
CA ILE A 15 22.15 -41.11 2.17
C ILE A 15 22.24 -41.58 0.71
N PHE A 16 21.87 -40.75 -0.27
CA PHE A 16 22.08 -41.04 -1.68
C PHE A 16 23.18 -40.12 -2.20
N GLY A 17 24.33 -40.68 -2.58
CA GLY A 17 25.56 -39.98 -2.96
C GLY A 17 25.40 -38.96 -4.11
N ILE A 18 24.87 -37.79 -3.79
CA ILE A 18 24.87 -36.62 -4.67
C ILE A 18 26.19 -35.90 -4.44
N THR A 19 27.09 -36.07 -5.39
CA THR A 19 28.36 -35.34 -5.49
C THR A 19 28.09 -33.84 -5.43
N LYS A 20 28.93 -33.10 -4.68
CA LYS A 20 28.91 -31.63 -4.64
C LYS A 20 29.02 -31.10 -6.06
N SER A 21 27.88 -30.66 -6.61
CA SER A 21 27.82 -29.95 -7.88
C SER A 21 28.65 -28.66 -7.79
N ASP A 22 29.45 -28.40 -8.82
CA ASP A 22 30.27 -27.20 -8.99
C ASP A 22 29.50 -25.93 -8.64
N LYS A 23 29.94 -25.25 -7.56
CA LYS A 23 29.38 -23.99 -7.07
C LYS A 23 29.85 -22.77 -7.89
N ASN A 24 29.76 -22.85 -9.22
CA ASN A 24 30.06 -21.71 -10.09
C ASN A 24 29.27 -21.72 -11.42
N LYS A 25 28.03 -22.22 -11.42
CA LYS A 25 27.07 -21.79 -12.43
C LYS A 25 26.53 -20.44 -11.99
N GLU A 26 26.86 -19.38 -12.72
CA GLU A 26 26.12 -18.12 -12.63
C GLU A 26 24.63 -18.43 -12.68
N GLU A 27 23.93 -18.10 -11.59
CA GLU A 27 22.50 -18.29 -11.48
C GLU A 27 21.83 -17.41 -12.54
N LYS A 28 21.27 -18.02 -13.58
CA LYS A 28 20.62 -17.27 -14.66
C LYS A 28 19.31 -16.70 -14.15
N PHE A 29 19.27 -15.40 -13.86
CA PHE A 29 18.05 -14.67 -13.51
C PHE A 29 17.18 -14.46 -14.76
N PRO A 30 16.02 -15.13 -14.91
CA PRO A 30 15.24 -15.11 -16.15
C PRO A 30 14.34 -13.86 -16.27
N TYR A 31 14.82 -12.70 -15.82
CA TYR A 31 14.05 -11.45 -15.77
C TYR A 31 14.52 -10.47 -16.83
N LYS A 32 13.57 -9.80 -17.47
CA LYS A 32 13.83 -8.76 -18.47
C LYS A 32 12.93 -7.56 -18.19
N LEU A 33 13.40 -6.37 -18.53
CA LEU A 33 12.58 -5.16 -18.53
C LEU A 33 11.47 -5.32 -19.57
N ARG A 34 10.25 -4.90 -19.24
CA ARG A 34 9.15 -4.84 -20.19
C ARG A 34 9.23 -3.56 -21.00
N ASP A 35 8.90 -3.65 -22.29
CA ASP A 35 8.77 -2.48 -23.16
C ASP A 35 7.44 -1.74 -22.91
N ASP A 36 6.43 -2.46 -22.42
CA ASP A 36 5.07 -1.97 -22.18
C ASP A 36 4.76 -1.88 -20.68
N PHE A 37 4.95 -0.70 -20.08
CA PHE A 37 4.53 -0.47 -18.69
C PHE A 37 3.01 -0.38 -18.57
N LEU A 38 2.37 0.42 -19.43
CA LEU A 38 0.92 0.51 -19.60
C LEU A 38 0.51 -0.18 -20.91
N SER A 39 -0.67 -0.80 -20.94
CA SER A 39 -1.28 -1.23 -22.21
C SER A 39 -1.62 -0.02 -23.09
N PRO A 40 -1.82 -0.16 -24.42
CA PRO A 40 -2.20 0.96 -25.28
C PRO A 40 -3.48 1.67 -24.83
N SER A 41 -4.48 0.92 -24.33
CA SER A 41 -5.71 1.48 -23.76
C SER A 41 -5.45 2.24 -22.46
N GLU A 42 -4.64 1.67 -21.56
CA GLU A 42 -4.27 2.32 -20.30
C GLU A 42 -3.49 3.61 -20.55
N LEU A 43 -2.53 3.61 -21.47
CA LEU A 43 -1.76 4.79 -21.83
C LEU A 43 -2.65 5.89 -22.46
N SER A 44 -3.56 5.50 -23.36
CA SER A 44 -4.54 6.42 -23.96
C SER A 44 -5.41 7.07 -22.88
N PHE A 45 -5.93 6.27 -21.95
CA PHE A 45 -6.73 6.78 -20.84
C PHE A 45 -5.92 7.66 -19.89
N PHE A 46 -4.69 7.28 -19.54
CA PHE A 46 -3.79 8.07 -18.69
C PHE A 46 -3.57 9.48 -19.25
N ASN A 47 -3.40 9.62 -20.57
CA ASN A 47 -3.20 10.91 -21.21
C ASN A 47 -4.45 11.81 -21.11
N ILE A 48 -5.66 11.23 -21.21
CA ILE A 48 -6.92 11.97 -21.00
C ILE A 48 -7.09 12.32 -19.52
N LEU A 49 -6.89 11.35 -18.63
CA LEU A 49 -6.98 11.53 -17.19
C LEU A 49 -6.04 12.64 -16.69
N SER A 50 -4.80 12.70 -17.21
CA SER A 50 -3.81 13.73 -16.84
C SER A 50 -4.19 15.15 -17.29
N GLN A 51 -5.09 15.28 -18.26
CA GLN A 51 -5.63 16.58 -18.68
C GLN A 51 -6.83 17.02 -17.82
N VAL A 52 -7.56 16.06 -17.26
CA VAL A 52 -8.77 16.29 -16.46
C VAL A 52 -8.46 16.48 -14.98
N ILE A 53 -7.47 15.73 -14.46
CA ILE A 53 -7.14 15.75 -13.04
C ILE A 53 -6.42 17.05 -12.67
N PRO A 54 -6.94 17.83 -11.70
CA PRO A 54 -6.27 19.03 -11.21
C PRO A 54 -4.94 18.71 -10.49
N ASN A 55 -4.02 19.68 -10.47
CA ASN A 55 -2.68 19.56 -9.86
C ASN A 55 -2.67 19.23 -8.36
N GLN A 56 -3.79 19.39 -7.67
CA GLN A 56 -3.95 19.00 -6.27
C GLN A 56 -4.10 17.49 -6.06
N PHE A 57 -4.11 16.70 -7.15
CA PHE A 57 -4.09 15.25 -7.11
C PHE A 57 -2.90 14.68 -7.89
N ILE A 58 -2.55 13.45 -7.55
CA ILE A 58 -1.50 12.66 -8.19
C ILE A 58 -2.14 11.39 -8.77
N ILE A 59 -1.77 11.07 -10.01
CA ILE A 59 -2.17 9.83 -10.68
C ILE A 59 -1.05 8.80 -10.51
N CYS A 60 -1.36 7.68 -9.87
CA CYS A 60 -0.43 6.56 -9.69
C CYS A 60 -0.88 5.37 -10.57
N PRO A 61 -0.18 5.04 -11.65
CA PRO A 61 -0.53 3.90 -12.51
C PRO A 61 -0.15 2.54 -11.89
N LYS A 62 -0.96 1.51 -12.19
CA LYS A 62 -0.74 0.08 -11.88
C LYS A 62 -0.39 -0.21 -10.42
N VAL A 63 -1.06 0.46 -9.48
CA VAL A 63 -0.82 0.28 -8.05
C VAL A 63 -1.36 -1.06 -7.58
N SER A 64 -0.53 -1.87 -6.93
CA SER A 64 -0.95 -3.14 -6.35
C SER A 64 -1.97 -2.93 -5.24
N LEU A 65 -2.98 -3.79 -5.14
CA LEU A 65 -3.97 -3.72 -4.06
C LEU A 65 -3.33 -3.95 -2.69
N GLN A 66 -2.18 -4.64 -2.61
CA GLN A 66 -1.44 -4.81 -1.36
C GLN A 66 -0.75 -3.52 -0.88
N ASP A 67 -0.52 -2.57 -1.79
CA ASP A 67 0.10 -1.28 -1.47
C ASP A 67 -0.95 -0.25 -1.05
N ILE A 68 -2.23 -0.53 -1.33
CA ILE A 68 -3.39 0.28 -0.92
C ILE A 68 -4.00 -0.28 0.38
N PHE A 69 -4.16 -1.60 0.47
CA PHE A 69 -4.86 -2.28 1.56
C PHE A 69 -3.92 -3.20 2.33
N PHE A 70 -4.14 -3.31 3.65
CA PHE A 70 -3.42 -4.26 4.50
C PHE A 70 -4.38 -5.31 5.08
N VAL A 71 -3.85 -6.52 5.30
CA VAL A 71 -4.60 -7.60 5.94
C VAL A 71 -4.49 -7.48 7.45
N ASN A 72 -5.62 -7.38 8.15
CA ASN A 72 -5.69 -7.36 9.61
C ASN A 72 -6.17 -8.71 10.14
N GLU A 73 -5.31 -9.72 10.07
CA GLU A 73 -5.60 -11.09 10.50
C GLU A 73 -4.45 -11.60 11.39
N LYS A 74 -4.80 -12.29 12.49
CA LYS A 74 -3.86 -12.79 13.47
C LYS A 74 -3.40 -14.21 13.15
N ASP A 75 -4.28 -15.03 12.59
CA ASP A 75 -3.91 -16.38 12.17
C ASP A 75 -3.01 -16.31 10.93
N LYS A 76 -1.85 -16.99 10.99
CA LYS A 76 -0.84 -16.90 9.94
C LYS A 76 -1.33 -17.51 8.62
N SER A 77 -2.05 -18.62 8.67
CA SER A 77 -2.56 -19.29 7.46
C SER A 77 -3.63 -18.42 6.78
N SER A 78 -4.60 -17.95 7.56
CA SER A 78 -5.64 -17.02 7.13
C SER A 78 -5.04 -15.72 6.57
N TYR A 79 -4.04 -15.14 7.25
CA TYR A 79 -3.34 -13.94 6.80
C TYR A 79 -2.78 -14.11 5.38
N TYR A 80 -2.02 -15.18 5.12
CA TYR A 80 -1.45 -15.42 3.79
C TYR A 80 -2.53 -15.74 2.75
N SER A 81 -3.61 -16.42 3.14
CA SER A 81 -4.76 -16.64 2.26
C SER A 81 -5.36 -15.32 1.77
N TYR A 82 -5.57 -14.36 2.67
CA TYR A 82 -6.07 -13.02 2.29
C TYR A 82 -5.02 -12.19 1.55
N LEU A 83 -3.75 -12.23 1.96
CA LEU A 83 -2.68 -11.47 1.29
C LEU A 83 -2.51 -11.92 -0.17
N ASN A 84 -2.63 -13.22 -0.45
CA ASN A 84 -2.59 -13.76 -1.81
C ASN A 84 -3.75 -13.26 -2.68
N LYS A 85 -4.90 -12.90 -2.08
CA LYS A 85 -6.04 -12.32 -2.82
C LYS A 85 -5.74 -10.91 -3.31
N ILE A 86 -4.91 -10.12 -2.62
CA ILE A 86 -4.62 -8.73 -3.01
C ILE A 86 -3.27 -8.54 -3.71
N SER A 87 -2.23 -9.30 -3.33
CA SER A 87 -0.86 -9.17 -3.85
C SER A 87 -0.71 -9.39 -5.35
N ARG A 88 -1.64 -10.13 -5.95
CA ARG A 88 -1.65 -10.46 -7.39
C ARG A 88 -2.60 -9.58 -8.19
N LYS A 89 -3.08 -8.47 -7.62
CA LYS A 89 -4.07 -7.59 -8.22
C LYS A 89 -3.57 -6.16 -8.16
N HIS A 90 -3.83 -5.39 -9.20
CA HIS A 90 -3.61 -3.95 -9.23
C HIS A 90 -4.92 -3.27 -9.61
N VAL A 91 -5.05 -2.02 -9.19
CA VAL A 91 -5.94 -1.06 -9.81
C VAL A 91 -5.18 -0.39 -10.97
N ASP A 92 -5.86 0.00 -12.05
CA ASP A 92 -5.18 0.59 -13.21
C ASP A 92 -4.61 1.97 -12.88
N PHE A 93 -5.37 2.78 -12.15
CA PHE A 93 -4.90 4.04 -11.59
C PHE A 93 -5.40 4.25 -10.17
N LEU A 94 -4.57 4.84 -9.33
CA LEU A 94 -4.96 5.36 -8.02
C LEU A 94 -4.82 6.87 -8.04
N ILE A 95 -5.89 7.58 -7.68
CA ILE A 95 -5.85 9.03 -7.47
C ILE A 95 -5.54 9.27 -6.00
N CYS A 96 -4.50 10.06 -5.75
CA CYS A 96 -4.11 10.48 -4.41
C CYS A 96 -4.18 12.00 -4.28
N SER A 97 -4.39 12.52 -3.06
CA SER A 97 -4.15 13.94 -2.78
C SER A 97 -2.67 14.27 -3.00
N ALA A 98 -2.36 15.35 -3.70
CA ALA A 98 -0.98 15.80 -3.90
C ALA A 98 -0.34 16.29 -2.60
N LYS A 99 -1.15 16.76 -1.64
CA LYS A 99 -0.68 17.26 -0.33
C LYS A 99 -0.20 16.13 0.57
N THR A 100 -0.94 15.01 0.62
CA THR A 100 -0.74 13.96 1.63
C THR A 100 -0.40 12.59 1.05
N LEU A 101 -0.50 12.42 -0.28
CA LEU A 101 -0.47 11.14 -0.99
C LEU A 101 -1.52 10.13 -0.50
N GLN A 102 -2.51 10.57 0.28
CA GLN A 102 -3.60 9.69 0.71
C GLN A 102 -4.48 9.31 -0.48
N PRO A 103 -4.88 8.02 -0.61
CA PRO A 103 -5.79 7.57 -1.65
C PRO A 103 -7.15 8.26 -1.58
N VAL A 104 -7.62 8.76 -2.71
CA VAL A 104 -8.94 9.39 -2.90
C VAL A 104 -9.90 8.43 -3.60
N CYS A 105 -9.46 7.81 -4.69
CA CYS A 105 -10.20 6.76 -5.37
C CYS A 105 -9.29 5.86 -6.21
N GLY A 106 -9.72 4.63 -6.44
CA GLY A 106 -9.17 3.76 -7.47
C GLY A 106 -9.96 3.89 -8.78
N ILE A 107 -9.29 3.63 -9.91
CA ILE A 107 -9.88 3.60 -11.26
C ILE A 107 -9.52 2.29 -11.96
N GLU A 108 -10.51 1.57 -12.50
CA GLU A 108 -10.32 0.39 -13.36
C GLU A 108 -10.89 0.62 -14.77
N LEU A 109 -10.21 0.10 -15.79
CA LEU A 109 -10.62 0.07 -17.19
C LEU A 109 -11.22 -1.31 -17.51
N ASP A 110 -12.54 -1.39 -17.52
CA ASP A 110 -13.27 -2.63 -17.75
C ASP A 110 -13.50 -2.88 -19.24
N ASP A 111 -12.83 -3.88 -19.80
CA ASP A 111 -13.33 -4.51 -21.03
C ASP A 111 -14.75 -5.01 -20.80
N ARG A 112 -15.63 -4.90 -21.81
CA ARG A 112 -16.96 -5.51 -21.77
C ARG A 112 -16.79 -6.99 -21.44
N SER A 113 -16.97 -7.32 -20.17
CA SER A 113 -16.63 -8.61 -19.60
C SER A 113 -17.61 -9.64 -20.14
N HIS A 114 -17.14 -10.52 -21.02
CA HIS A 114 -17.87 -11.76 -21.30
C HIS A 114 -17.92 -12.55 -20.00
N GLY A 115 -19.13 -12.72 -19.45
CA GLY A 115 -19.46 -13.16 -18.09
C GLY A 115 -18.93 -14.52 -17.66
N ARG A 116 -17.61 -14.69 -17.68
CA ARG A 116 -16.93 -15.84 -17.10
C ARG A 116 -17.00 -15.72 -15.58
N GLU A 117 -17.33 -16.82 -14.94
CA GLU A 117 -17.58 -16.91 -13.51
C GLU A 117 -16.37 -16.46 -12.65
N ASP A 118 -15.14 -16.70 -13.14
CA ASP A 118 -13.90 -16.26 -12.49
C ASP A 118 -13.75 -14.73 -12.47
N ARG A 119 -14.22 -14.04 -13.52
CA ARG A 119 -14.22 -12.58 -13.61
C ARG A 119 -15.28 -11.97 -12.72
N VAL A 120 -16.48 -12.54 -12.68
CA VAL A 120 -17.55 -12.10 -11.75
C VAL A 120 -17.08 -12.16 -10.30
N LYS A 121 -16.54 -13.31 -9.86
CA LYS A 121 -16.01 -13.48 -8.49
C LYS A 121 -14.87 -12.52 -8.18
N ARG A 122 -14.05 -12.20 -9.18
CA ARG A 122 -12.96 -11.24 -9.03
C ARG A 122 -13.50 -9.82 -8.81
N ASP A 123 -14.44 -9.39 -9.65
CA ASP A 123 -15.00 -8.04 -9.60
C ASP A 123 -15.79 -7.84 -8.30
N GLU A 124 -16.58 -8.84 -7.89
CA GLU A 124 -17.28 -8.85 -6.60
C GLU A 124 -16.32 -8.66 -5.42
N PHE A 125 -15.21 -9.41 -5.41
CA PHE A 125 -14.19 -9.29 -4.37
C PHE A 125 -13.58 -7.87 -4.31
N VAL A 126 -13.20 -7.32 -5.46
CA VAL A 126 -12.58 -5.98 -5.52
C VAL A 126 -13.59 -4.92 -5.06
N ASN A 127 -14.84 -4.99 -5.53
CA ASN A 127 -15.89 -4.07 -5.12
C ASN A 127 -16.13 -4.14 -3.60
N GLN A 128 -16.18 -5.34 -3.03
CA GLN A 128 -16.32 -5.53 -1.59
C GLN A 128 -15.12 -4.95 -0.81
N LEU A 129 -13.90 -5.18 -1.29
CA LEU A 129 -12.67 -4.67 -0.67
C LEU A 129 -12.68 -3.14 -0.58
N PHE A 130 -12.92 -2.45 -1.68
CA PHE A 130 -12.99 -0.98 -1.73
C PHE A 130 -14.11 -0.43 -0.85
N LYS A 131 -15.30 -1.06 -0.90
CA LYS A 131 -16.43 -0.71 -0.04
C LYS A 131 -16.10 -0.84 1.44
N THR A 132 -15.48 -1.96 1.85
CA THR A 132 -15.08 -2.19 3.25
C THR A 132 -14.04 -1.18 3.71
N ALA A 133 -13.10 -0.82 2.84
CA ALA A 133 -12.08 0.19 3.12
C ALA A 133 -12.61 1.64 3.05
N LYS A 134 -13.87 1.84 2.66
CA LYS A 134 -14.48 3.16 2.42
C LYS A 134 -13.70 4.00 1.38
N LEU A 135 -13.10 3.33 0.40
CA LEU A 135 -12.41 3.97 -0.71
C LEU A 135 -13.25 3.83 -1.97
N SER A 136 -13.45 4.92 -2.71
CA SER A 136 -14.23 4.90 -3.94
C SER A 136 -13.50 4.13 -5.05
N LEU A 137 -14.24 3.35 -5.83
CA LEU A 137 -13.73 2.67 -7.03
C LEU A 137 -14.57 3.10 -8.24
N ILE A 138 -13.92 3.69 -9.24
CA ILE A 138 -14.54 4.19 -10.46
C ILE A 138 -14.16 3.26 -11.60
N ARG A 139 -15.14 2.81 -12.37
CA ARG A 139 -14.91 1.91 -13.50
C ARG A 139 -15.19 2.63 -14.81
N PHE A 140 -14.27 2.62 -15.76
CA PHE A 140 -14.50 3.12 -17.11
C PHE A 140 -14.62 1.94 -18.07
N THR A 141 -15.59 1.98 -18.98
CA THR A 141 -15.63 0.97 -20.05
C THR A 141 -14.38 1.13 -20.92
N ASN A 142 -13.63 0.05 -21.15
CA ASN A 142 -12.45 0.05 -22.02
C ASN A 142 -12.89 0.39 -23.45
N LYS A 143 -12.36 1.50 -23.96
CA LYS A 143 -12.61 2.02 -25.30
C LYS A 143 -11.28 2.40 -25.92
N LYS A 144 -11.22 2.40 -27.26
CA LYS A 144 -10.04 2.89 -27.99
C LYS A 144 -9.78 4.39 -27.77
N SER A 145 -10.83 5.14 -27.46
CA SER A 145 -10.76 6.57 -27.17
C SER A 145 -11.80 6.96 -26.13
N TYR A 146 -11.48 8.01 -25.38
CA TYR A 146 -12.33 8.65 -24.38
C TYR A 146 -12.41 10.15 -24.71
N THR A 147 -13.55 10.77 -24.40
CA THR A 147 -13.66 12.23 -24.44
C THR A 147 -13.32 12.81 -23.07
N LEU A 148 -12.80 14.04 -23.05
CA LEU A 148 -12.52 14.76 -21.80
C LEU A 148 -13.78 14.85 -20.92
N SER A 149 -14.91 15.24 -21.52
CA SER A 149 -16.18 15.42 -20.79
C SER A 149 -16.71 14.13 -20.18
N GLU A 150 -16.55 12.97 -20.82
CA GLU A 150 -16.95 11.66 -20.24
C GLU A 150 -16.16 11.37 -18.96
N VAL A 151 -14.86 11.68 -18.97
CA VAL A 151 -13.99 11.47 -17.81
C VAL A 151 -14.28 12.50 -16.72
N GLU A 152 -14.44 13.78 -17.07
CA GLU A 152 -14.79 14.86 -16.16
C GLU A 152 -16.10 14.58 -15.41
N GLU A 153 -17.18 14.27 -16.13
CA GLU A 153 -18.50 14.04 -15.52
C GLU A 153 -18.45 12.93 -14.46
N LYS A 154 -17.71 11.85 -14.76
CA LYS A 154 -17.61 10.70 -13.86
C LYS A 154 -16.73 10.97 -12.64
N LEU A 155 -15.72 11.82 -12.79
CA LEU A 155 -14.82 12.20 -11.70
C LEU A 155 -15.34 13.38 -10.87
N HIS A 156 -16.25 14.18 -11.42
CA HIS A 156 -16.75 15.42 -10.82
C HIS A 156 -17.18 15.22 -9.36
N SER A 157 -18.01 14.22 -9.07
CA SER A 157 -18.45 13.99 -7.69
C SER A 157 -17.28 13.74 -6.73
N ILE A 158 -16.26 12.98 -7.13
CA ILE A 158 -15.17 12.61 -6.22
C ILE A 158 -14.16 13.74 -6.06
N ILE A 159 -13.84 14.45 -7.14
CA ILE A 159 -12.91 15.60 -7.13
C ILE A 159 -13.50 16.73 -6.27
N PHE A 160 -14.76 17.12 -6.52
CA PHE A 160 -15.39 18.24 -5.80
C PHE A 160 -15.70 17.92 -4.34
N HIS A 161 -16.04 16.67 -3.99
CA HIS A 161 -16.24 16.30 -2.59
C HIS A 161 -14.92 16.30 -1.80
N HIS A 162 -13.80 15.95 -2.43
CA HIS A 162 -12.48 16.00 -1.80
C HIS A 162 -12.04 17.45 -1.54
N GLU A 163 -12.26 18.36 -2.49
CA GLU A 163 -12.01 19.79 -2.30
C GLU A 163 -12.81 20.36 -1.14
N ALA A 164 -14.09 20.01 -1.02
CA ALA A 164 -14.94 20.46 0.08
C ALA A 164 -14.49 19.93 1.46
N THR A 165 -13.81 18.78 1.50
CA THR A 165 -13.20 18.25 2.74
C THR A 165 -11.85 18.89 3.06
N ASP A 166 -11.05 19.23 2.05
CA ASP A 166 -9.78 19.97 2.22
C ASP A 166 -10.02 21.43 2.66
N ILE A 167 -11.11 22.06 2.23
CA ILE A 167 -11.46 23.46 2.61
C ILE A 167 -12.00 23.56 4.05
N LYS A 168 -12.37 22.44 4.68
CA LYS A 168 -12.74 22.43 6.11
C LYS A 168 -11.53 22.46 7.06
N GLU A 169 -10.31 22.35 6.55
CA GLU A 169 -9.10 22.71 7.30
C GLU A 169 -8.91 24.23 7.27
N THR A 170 -9.56 24.91 8.23
CA THR A 170 -9.26 26.30 8.60
C THR A 170 -7.79 26.39 9.07
N PRO A 171 -7.06 27.52 8.90
CA PRO A 171 -5.70 27.65 9.41
C PRO A 171 -5.64 27.23 10.88
N ILE A 172 -4.81 26.23 11.16
CA ILE A 172 -4.64 25.68 12.48
C ILE A 172 -3.85 26.69 13.31
N GLU A 173 -4.56 27.63 13.96
CA GLU A 173 -4.13 28.20 15.24
C GLU A 173 -4.64 27.26 16.34
N GLU A 174 -3.87 26.20 16.63
CA GLU A 174 -4.21 25.24 17.67
C GLU A 174 -3.68 25.68 19.03
N GLN A 175 -4.59 26.18 19.87
CA GLN A 175 -4.44 26.10 21.31
C GLN A 175 -4.73 24.64 21.75
N PHE A 176 -3.70 23.79 21.70
CA PHE A 176 -3.80 22.39 22.16
C PHE A 176 -3.67 22.32 23.69
N ASN A 177 -4.75 21.90 24.35
CA ASN A 177 -4.82 21.70 25.80
C ASN A 177 -4.14 20.36 26.20
N MET A 178 -3.44 20.36 27.34
CA MET A 178 -2.50 19.32 27.79
C MET A 178 -3.21 18.05 28.32
N ASN A 179 -3.19 16.96 27.54
CA ASN A 179 -3.27 15.56 28.01
C ASN A 179 -2.75 14.62 26.90
N GLN A 180 -1.55 14.94 26.39
CA GLN A 180 -1.08 14.63 25.04
C GLN A 180 -0.34 13.28 24.94
N THR A 181 -0.91 12.31 24.24
CA THR A 181 -0.09 11.24 23.64
C THR A 181 0.69 11.87 22.48
N PRO A 182 2.03 11.84 22.49
CA PRO A 182 2.79 12.53 21.47
C PRO A 182 2.57 11.90 20.09
N LEU A 183 2.43 12.75 19.08
CA LEU A 183 2.31 12.29 17.71
C LEU A 183 3.71 12.03 17.15
N CYS A 184 3.81 11.01 16.30
CA CYS A 184 5.03 10.69 15.59
C CYS A 184 5.43 11.87 14.68
N PRO A 185 6.63 12.46 14.81
CA PRO A 185 7.04 13.60 13.97
C PRO A 185 7.18 13.22 12.49
N LYS A 186 7.32 11.93 12.19
CA LYS A 186 7.44 11.42 10.82
C LYS A 186 6.10 11.20 10.11
N CYS A 187 5.07 10.71 10.81
CA CYS A 187 3.82 10.32 10.16
C CYS A 187 2.55 10.72 10.92
N GLN A 188 2.68 11.51 11.98
CA GLN A 188 1.62 12.09 12.80
C GLN A 188 0.67 11.08 13.48
N ALA A 189 0.90 9.77 13.30
CA ALA A 189 0.21 8.73 14.04
C ALA A 189 0.60 8.80 15.52
N PRO A 190 -0.30 8.47 16.47
CA PRO A 190 0.03 8.48 17.89
C PRO A 190 1.22 7.56 18.20
N PHE A 191 2.11 8.00 19.07
CA PHE A 191 3.06 7.11 19.71
C PHE A 191 2.35 6.20 20.73
N VAL A 192 2.89 5.01 20.96
CA VAL A 192 2.45 4.11 22.04
C VAL A 192 3.64 3.71 22.89
N LEU A 193 3.47 3.70 24.21
CA LEU A 193 4.51 3.31 25.16
C LEU A 193 4.78 1.79 25.06
N ARG A 194 6.05 1.42 24.94
CA ARG A 194 6.51 0.03 24.83
C ARG A 194 7.65 -0.21 25.82
N THR A 195 7.78 -1.45 26.29
CA THR A 195 8.86 -1.88 27.20
C THR A 195 9.80 -2.83 26.47
N VAL A 196 11.10 -2.58 26.60
CA VAL A 196 12.15 -3.43 26.03
C VAL A 196 12.19 -4.77 26.75
N LYS A 197 12.04 -5.87 26.00
CA LYS A 197 11.92 -7.24 26.58
C LYS A 197 13.25 -7.96 26.76
N SER A 198 14.32 -7.55 26.09
CA SER A 198 15.63 -8.22 26.07
C SER A 198 16.78 -7.26 25.78
N GLY A 199 18.01 -7.66 26.12
CA GLY A 199 19.23 -6.86 25.92
C GLY A 199 19.61 -5.98 27.12
N SER A 200 20.67 -5.18 26.97
CA SER A 200 21.22 -4.30 28.02
C SER A 200 20.26 -3.20 28.49
N ASN A 201 19.22 -2.92 27.70
CA ASN A 201 18.16 -1.94 28.01
C ASN A 201 16.84 -2.59 28.44
N LYS A 202 16.83 -3.89 28.77
CA LYS A 202 15.63 -4.61 29.23
C LYS A 202 14.94 -3.86 30.39
N GLY A 203 13.63 -3.72 30.30
CA GLY A 203 12.81 -3.01 31.29
C GLY A 203 12.65 -1.51 31.02
N LYS A 204 13.51 -0.89 30.19
CA LYS A 204 13.32 0.52 29.80
C LYS A 204 12.10 0.69 28.91
N GLN A 205 11.46 1.85 29.02
CA GLN A 205 10.31 2.23 28.21
C GLN A 205 10.71 3.19 27.08
N PHE A 206 10.00 3.12 25.97
CA PHE A 206 10.13 4.05 24.84
C PHE A 206 8.79 4.21 24.14
N TYR A 207 8.59 5.34 23.47
CA TYR A 207 7.47 5.56 22.57
C TYR A 207 7.81 5.00 21.18
N GLY A 208 6.98 4.08 20.68
CA GLY A 208 7.07 3.56 19.32
C GLY A 208 5.86 3.97 18.49
N CYS A 209 6.07 4.36 17.23
CA CYS A 209 4.97 4.78 16.37
C CYS A 209 3.94 3.63 16.22
N THR A 210 2.65 3.93 16.36
CA THR A 210 1.57 2.95 16.17
C THR A 210 1.51 2.36 14.76
N ASN A 211 2.09 3.06 13.78
CA ASN A 211 2.15 2.61 12.39
C ASN A 211 3.37 1.71 12.08
N PHE A 212 4.11 1.23 13.09
CA PHE A 212 5.14 0.22 12.90
C PHE A 212 4.55 -1.07 12.28
N PRO A 213 5.21 -1.73 11.30
CA PRO A 213 6.58 -1.49 10.80
C PRO A 213 6.71 -0.44 9.70
N ARG A 214 5.60 0.18 9.25
CA ARG A 214 5.57 1.16 8.15
C ARG A 214 6.14 2.53 8.54
N CYS A 215 6.07 2.88 9.83
CA CYS A 215 6.81 3.99 10.43
C CYS A 215 7.64 3.48 11.61
N ARG A 216 8.96 3.66 11.55
CA ARG A 216 9.93 3.11 12.53
C ARG A 216 10.44 4.14 13.54
N GLU A 217 9.76 5.28 13.61
CA GLU A 217 10.13 6.34 14.54
C GLU A 217 9.98 5.88 15.99
N ILE A 218 10.97 6.24 16.81
CA ILE A 218 10.97 6.00 18.25
C ILE A 218 11.35 7.27 18.99
N ALA A 219 10.83 7.44 20.19
CA ALA A 219 11.22 8.52 21.08
C ALA A 219 11.41 8.01 22.50
N TYR A 220 12.35 8.63 23.23
CA TYR A 220 12.65 8.28 24.61
C TYR A 220 12.08 9.35 25.55
N ILE A 221 11.65 8.91 26.73
CA ILE A 221 11.22 9.77 27.82
C ILE A 221 12.47 10.17 28.60
N ASN A 222 12.86 11.44 28.53
CA ASN A 222 13.81 12.02 29.47
C ASN A 222 13.14 13.25 30.11
N ASP A 223 13.07 13.29 31.45
CA ASP A 223 12.56 14.44 32.22
C ASP A 223 11.24 15.04 31.69
N ASP A 224 10.23 14.17 31.48
CA ASP A 224 8.90 14.50 30.94
C ASP A 224 8.89 15.15 29.54
N GLN A 225 10.03 15.12 28.82
CA GLN A 225 10.16 15.58 27.45
C GLN A 225 10.50 14.43 26.50
N ILE A 226 9.94 14.50 25.30
CA ILE A 226 10.05 13.45 24.28
C ILE A 226 11.13 13.85 23.29
N HIS A 227 12.25 13.14 23.31
CA HIS A 227 13.33 13.35 22.36
C HIS A 227 13.24 12.32 21.25
N THR A 228 13.05 12.80 20.01
CA THR A 228 13.14 11.99 18.79
C THR A 228 14.61 11.78 18.43
N ILE A 229 14.97 10.57 18.00
CA ILE A 229 16.31 10.32 17.45
C ILE A 229 16.32 10.78 16.00
N LYS A 230 17.22 11.71 15.64
CA LYS A 230 17.53 12.04 14.25
C LYS A 230 18.34 10.93 13.60
#